data_AF-A0A8C4KUC5-F1
#
_entry.id   AF-A0A8C4KUC5-F1
#
_cell.length_a   1.000
_cell.length_b   1.000
_cell.length_c   1.000
_cell.angle_alpha   90.00
_cell.angle_beta   90.00
_cell.angle_gamma   90.00
#
_symmetry.space_group_name_H-M   'P 1'
#
loop_
_entity.id
_entity.type
_entity.pdbx_description
1 polymer ?
#
loop_
_entity_poly.entity_id
_entity_poly.type
_entity_poly.pdbx_seq_one_letter_code
_entity_poly.pdbx_strand_id
1 'polypeptide(L)'
;MGVWCAVAANSSLPGSVCSLLLVWVSLRDLGDSPFQWTFHVGCYPQPRLQTSSRGAFGKPQGTVARVHVGQVIMSIRTKLQNKEHVIEALCRAKFKFPGHHKIHILKKWAFTKFNADEFEDRVAEKWLIPDGCGVKYIPNHGPLDKWRALHS
;
A
#
# COMPACT_ATOMS: atom_id res chain seq x y z
N MET A 1 -15.68 12.14 -17.07
CA MET A 1 -16.63 11.05 -16.72
C MET A 1 -15.83 10.02 -15.93
N GLY A 2 -15.72 10.04 -14.60
CA GLY A 2 -16.68 10.50 -13.59
C GLY A 2 -17.40 9.31 -12.98
N VAL A 3 -16.68 8.35 -12.36
CA VAL A 3 -17.26 7.44 -11.35
C VAL A 3 -16.20 7.19 -10.27
N TRP A 4 -16.23 8.03 -9.25
CA TRP A 4 -15.80 7.65 -7.91
C TRP A 4 -16.81 6.65 -7.38
N CYS A 5 -16.46 5.36 -7.31
CA CYS A 5 -17.20 4.41 -6.50
C CYS A 5 -16.56 4.37 -5.10
N ALA A 6 -16.88 5.37 -4.30
CA ALA A 6 -16.71 5.28 -2.85
C ALA A 6 -17.85 4.39 -2.31
N VAL A 7 -17.63 3.09 -2.25
CA VAL A 7 -18.49 2.20 -1.44
C VAL A 7 -18.05 2.35 0.01
N ALA A 8 -18.65 3.32 0.69
CA ALA A 8 -18.68 3.39 2.14
C ALA A 8 -19.58 2.26 2.66
N ALA A 9 -19.00 1.10 2.93
CA ALA A 9 -19.65 0.07 3.72
C ALA A 9 -19.44 0.38 5.20
N ASN A 10 -20.38 1.14 5.75
CA ASN A 10 -20.53 1.31 7.19
C ASN A 10 -20.91 -0.05 7.77
N SER A 11 -20.01 -0.69 8.52
CA SER A 11 -20.36 -1.83 9.36
C SER A 11 -19.87 -1.58 10.78
N SER A 12 -20.69 -0.85 11.52
CA SER A 12 -20.76 -0.89 12.97
C SER A 12 -21.26 -2.27 13.43
N LEU A 13 -20.65 -2.78 14.51
CA LEU A 13 -21.04 -3.89 15.38
C LEU A 13 -20.33 -5.25 15.20
N PRO A 14 -20.10 -5.94 16.34
CA PRO A 14 -18.89 -6.71 16.63
C PRO A 14 -19.09 -8.21 16.45
N GLY A 15 -17.99 -8.93 16.21
CA GLY A 15 -17.97 -10.39 16.11
C GLY A 15 -17.61 -10.86 14.70
N SER A 16 -16.46 -11.52 14.57
CA SER A 16 -16.01 -12.22 13.37
C SER A 16 -15.65 -11.34 12.16
N VAL A 17 -14.73 -10.40 12.37
CA VAL A 17 -14.12 -9.68 11.23
C VAL A 17 -12.60 -9.70 11.34
N CYS A 18 -12.01 -10.89 11.34
CA CYS A 18 -10.58 -11.04 11.14
C CYS A 18 -10.25 -10.56 9.73
N SER A 19 -9.88 -9.29 9.60
CA SER A 19 -9.71 -8.66 8.31
C SER A 19 -8.33 -9.00 7.77
N LEU A 20 -8.28 -9.97 6.86
CA LEU A 20 -7.05 -10.37 6.19
C LEU A 20 -6.50 -9.17 5.42
N LEU A 21 -5.29 -8.76 5.76
CA LEU A 21 -4.54 -7.78 4.99
C LEU A 21 -3.60 -8.50 4.03
N LEU A 22 -3.89 -8.41 2.74
CA LEU A 22 -2.98 -8.85 1.68
C LEU A 22 -2.20 -7.66 1.18
N VAL A 23 -0.89 -7.83 1.12
CA VAL A 23 0.09 -6.79 0.82
C VAL A 23 0.94 -7.25 -0.35
N TRP A 24 1.13 -6.37 -1.32
CA TRP A 24 2.03 -6.62 -2.43
C TRP A 24 3.33 -5.84 -2.24
N VAL A 25 4.44 -6.59 -2.14
CA VAL A 25 5.80 -6.09 -1.93
C VAL A 25 6.69 -6.30 -3.15
N SER A 26 7.52 -5.33 -3.49
CA SER A 26 8.61 -5.48 -4.49
C SER A 26 9.80 -6.25 -3.92
N LEU A 27 10.24 -7.30 -4.61
CA LEU A 27 11.34 -8.17 -4.15
C LEU A 27 12.56 -8.04 -5.09
N ARG A 28 13.78 -8.23 -4.55
CA ARG A 28 15.00 -8.37 -5.34
C ARG A 28 14.98 -9.71 -6.08
N ASP A 29 15.10 -9.68 -7.41
CA ASP A 29 15.79 -10.75 -8.13
C ASP A 29 17.27 -10.39 -8.16
N LEU A 30 18.14 -11.31 -7.70
CA LEU A 30 19.58 -11.25 -7.91
C LEU A 30 19.83 -11.52 -9.39
N GLY A 31 19.72 -10.46 -10.19
CA GLY A 31 19.87 -10.52 -11.63
C GLY A 31 19.87 -9.11 -12.17
N ASP A 32 21.02 -8.44 -12.05
CA ASP A 32 21.29 -7.18 -12.73
C ASP A 32 21.06 -7.38 -14.23
N SER A 33 19.89 -6.98 -14.69
CA SER A 33 19.65 -6.74 -16.10
C SER A 33 19.70 -5.23 -16.28
N PRO A 34 20.75 -4.68 -16.92
CA PRO A 34 20.80 -3.26 -17.19
C PRO A 34 19.65 -2.95 -18.14
N PHE A 35 18.67 -2.18 -17.66
CA PHE A 35 17.69 -1.54 -18.53
C PHE A 35 18.45 -0.61 -19.48
N GLN A 36 18.80 -1.16 -20.64
CA GLN A 36 19.52 -0.46 -21.68
C GLN A 36 18.55 0.53 -22.31
N TRP A 37 18.62 1.78 -21.87
CA TRP A 37 17.96 2.89 -22.53
C TRP A 37 18.71 3.18 -23.84
N THR A 38 18.36 2.49 -24.92
CA THR A 38 18.68 2.98 -26.26
C THR A 38 17.75 4.15 -26.56
N PHE A 39 18.29 5.37 -26.49
CA PHE A 39 17.64 6.56 -27.04
C PHE A 39 17.43 6.33 -28.54
N HIS A 40 16.18 6.12 -28.96
CA HIS A 40 15.85 5.99 -30.38
C HIS A 40 15.84 7.37 -31.02
N VAL A 41 16.94 7.75 -31.68
CA VAL A 41 16.93 8.85 -32.66
C VAL A 41 16.32 8.28 -33.94
N GLY A 42 14.99 8.27 -33.99
CA GLY A 42 14.22 7.83 -35.15
C GLY A 42 14.26 8.86 -36.27
N CYS A 43 14.82 8.44 -37.40
CA CYS A 43 14.84 9.00 -38.74
C CYS A 43 13.75 10.04 -39.08
N TYR A 44 14.17 11.29 -39.29
CA TYR A 44 13.56 12.26 -40.23
C TYR A 44 14.69 13.21 -40.69
N PRO A 45 14.81 13.55 -41.99
CA PRO A 45 15.79 14.53 -42.44
C PRO A 45 15.30 15.93 -42.06
N GLN A 46 15.59 16.34 -40.82
CA GLN A 46 15.53 17.75 -40.41
C GLN A 46 16.95 18.31 -40.54
N PRO A 47 17.20 19.34 -41.37
CA PRO A 47 18.48 20.01 -41.41
C PRO A 47 18.58 20.92 -40.19
N ARG A 48 18.86 20.33 -39.03
CA ARG A 48 19.17 21.07 -37.80
C ARG A 48 20.54 20.58 -37.34
N LEU A 49 21.54 21.40 -37.67
CA LEU A 49 22.83 21.60 -37.01
C LEU A 49 23.10 20.65 -35.83
N GLN A 50 24.25 19.96 -35.82
CA GLN A 50 24.67 19.05 -34.74
C GLN A 50 24.61 19.69 -33.34
N THR A 51 23.48 19.53 -32.65
CA THR A 51 23.30 19.74 -31.21
C THR A 51 23.34 18.38 -30.53
N SER A 52 24.47 17.68 -30.65
CA SER A 52 24.63 16.30 -30.18
C SER A 52 24.48 16.15 -28.66
N SER A 53 24.64 17.22 -27.88
CA SER A 53 24.53 17.21 -26.42
C SER A 53 24.45 18.58 -25.74
N ARG A 54 24.56 19.68 -26.50
CA ARG A 54 24.55 21.04 -25.94
C ARG A 54 23.12 21.46 -25.60
N GLY A 55 22.84 21.68 -24.30
CA GLY A 55 21.52 22.11 -23.81
C GLY A 55 20.47 21.00 -23.68
N ALA A 56 20.90 19.73 -23.56
CA ALA A 56 20.02 18.56 -23.51
C ALA A 56 19.26 18.37 -22.18
N PHE A 57 18.81 19.44 -21.52
CA PHE A 57 17.91 19.33 -20.38
C PHE A 57 16.49 19.04 -20.89
N GLY A 58 15.98 17.86 -20.56
CA GLY A 58 14.67 17.40 -21.01
C GLY A 58 13.53 18.21 -20.42
N LYS A 59 12.45 18.38 -21.19
CA LYS A 59 11.18 18.89 -20.66
C LYS A 59 10.54 17.83 -19.76
N PRO A 60 9.81 18.21 -18.69
CA PRO A 60 9.11 17.24 -17.86
C PRO A 60 8.02 16.55 -18.68
N GLN A 61 8.12 15.24 -18.85
CA GLN A 61 7.18 14.44 -19.65
C GLN A 61 6.14 13.68 -18.80
N GLY A 62 6.48 13.32 -17.56
CA GLY A 62 5.57 12.60 -16.67
C GLY A 62 6.10 12.44 -15.26
N THR A 63 5.27 11.91 -14.37
CA THR A 63 5.60 11.63 -12.97
C THR A 63 5.72 10.13 -12.75
N VAL A 64 6.73 9.71 -12.00
CA VAL A 64 6.99 8.30 -11.68
C VAL A 64 7.15 8.16 -10.17
N ALA A 65 6.55 7.12 -9.59
CA ALA A 65 6.74 6.75 -8.20
C ALA A 65 8.02 5.92 -8.05
N ARG A 66 8.90 6.30 -7.11
CA ARG A 66 10.09 5.51 -6.76
C ARG A 66 9.71 4.51 -5.68
N VAL A 67 9.95 3.24 -5.93
CA VAL A 67 9.65 2.14 -5.00
C VAL A 67 10.94 1.43 -4.64
N HIS A 68 11.17 1.23 -3.35
CA HIS A 68 12.31 0.48 -2.84
C HIS A 68 11.97 -1.00 -2.64
N VAL A 69 13.01 -1.83 -2.56
CA VAL A 69 12.87 -3.26 -2.25
C VAL A 69 12.28 -3.41 -0.85
N GLY A 70 11.27 -4.28 -0.70
CA GLY A 70 10.57 -4.47 0.57
C GLY A 70 9.47 -3.44 0.85
N GLN A 71 9.26 -2.47 -0.05
CA GLN A 71 8.19 -1.50 0.08
C GLN A 71 6.85 -2.08 -0.39
N VAL A 72 5.80 -1.74 0.36
CA VAL A 72 4.41 -2.06 0.02
C VAL A 72 3.91 -1.11 -1.07
N ILE A 73 3.42 -1.65 -2.20
CA ILE A 73 2.82 -0.85 -3.27
C ILE A 73 1.30 -0.76 -3.08
N MET A 74 0.64 -1.91 -2.94
CA MET A 74 -0.81 -2.03 -2.77
C MET A 74 -1.13 -2.92 -1.58
N SER A 75 -2.20 -2.59 -0.88
CA SER A 75 -2.71 -3.36 0.25
C SER A 75 -4.23 -3.36 0.25
N ILE A 76 -4.82 -4.51 0.58
CA ILE A 76 -6.27 -4.73 0.53
C ILE A 76 -6.70 -5.35 1.85
N ARG A 77 -7.72 -4.76 2.47
CA ARG A 77 -8.40 -5.27 3.67
C ARG A 77 -9.71 -5.95 3.26
N THR A 78 -9.86 -7.23 3.59
CA THR A 78 -11.14 -7.95 3.40
C THR A 78 -11.44 -8.86 4.58
N LYS A 79 -12.65 -9.41 4.63
CA LYS A 79 -12.97 -10.53 5.52
C LYS A 79 -12.13 -11.76 5.14
N LEU A 80 -11.92 -12.66 6.10
CA LEU A 80 -11.14 -13.89 5.91
C LEU A 80 -11.70 -14.80 4.81
N GLN A 81 -13.03 -14.78 4.61
CA GLN A 81 -13.73 -15.59 3.59
C GLN A 81 -13.27 -15.30 2.15
N ASN A 82 -12.89 -14.05 1.86
CA ASN A 82 -12.62 -13.62 0.48
C ASN A 82 -11.12 -13.70 0.12
N LYS A 83 -10.33 -14.43 0.91
CA LYS A 83 -8.87 -14.52 0.78
C LYS A 83 -8.43 -14.88 -0.64
N GLU A 84 -9.02 -15.92 -1.20
CA GLU A 84 -8.61 -16.47 -2.50
C GLU A 84 -8.87 -15.48 -3.64
N HIS A 85 -10.01 -14.79 -3.58
CA HIS A 85 -10.39 -13.80 -4.58
C HIS A 85 -9.46 -12.59 -4.58
N VAL A 86 -8.99 -12.18 -3.40
CA VAL A 86 -8.03 -11.07 -3.29
C VAL A 86 -6.65 -11.48 -3.80
N ILE A 87 -6.22 -12.72 -3.54
CA ILE A 87 -4.95 -13.25 -4.07
C ILE A 87 -4.98 -13.24 -5.60
N GLU A 88 -6.08 -13.69 -6.22
CA GLU A 88 -6.22 -13.68 -7.67
C GLU A 88 -6.23 -12.25 -8.24
N ALA A 89 -6.96 -11.33 -7.60
CA ALA A 89 -6.99 -9.93 -8.01
C ALA A 89 -5.59 -9.28 -7.97
N LEU A 90 -4.82 -9.53 -6.91
CA LEU A 90 -3.44 -9.06 -6.79
C LEU A 90 -2.51 -9.75 -7.79
N CYS A 91 -2.75 -11.01 -8.14
CA CYS A 91 -1.99 -11.72 -9.17
C CYS A 91 -2.21 -11.11 -10.57
N ARG A 92 -3.47 -10.78 -10.91
CA ARG A 92 -3.80 -10.08 -12.17
C ARG A 92 -3.20 -8.69 -12.22
N ALA A 93 -3.23 -7.98 -11.09
CA ALA A 93 -2.62 -6.67 -10.99
C ALA A 93 -1.08 -6.76 -11.09
N LYS A 94 -0.44 -7.81 -10.53
CA LYS A 94 1.01 -8.10 -10.64
C LYS A 94 1.54 -8.06 -12.05
N PHE A 95 0.75 -8.53 -13.01
CA PHE A 95 1.14 -8.54 -14.41
C PHE A 95 1.32 -7.15 -15.03
N LYS A 96 0.73 -6.09 -14.44
CA LYS A 96 0.83 -4.72 -14.97
C LYS A 96 2.07 -3.97 -14.53
N PHE A 97 2.79 -4.47 -13.53
CA PHE A 97 3.99 -3.81 -13.00
C PHE A 97 5.25 -4.52 -13.51
N PRO A 98 6.27 -3.75 -13.92
CA PRO A 98 7.54 -4.34 -14.35
C PRO A 98 8.29 -4.94 -13.15
N GLY A 99 9.01 -6.05 -13.39
CA GLY A 99 9.83 -6.71 -12.39
C GLY A 99 9.07 -7.69 -11.50
N HIS A 100 9.79 -8.26 -10.52
CA HIS A 100 9.27 -9.33 -9.69
C HIS A 100 8.73 -8.84 -8.35
N HIS A 101 7.62 -9.44 -7.97
CA HIS A 101 6.86 -9.00 -6.84
C HIS A 101 6.22 -10.18 -6.11
N LYS A 102 5.99 -10.01 -4.80
CA LYS A 102 5.43 -11.06 -3.97
C LYS A 102 4.18 -10.56 -3.23
N ILE A 103 3.17 -11.41 -3.21
CA ILE A 103 1.96 -11.21 -2.43
C ILE A 103 2.20 -11.83 -1.05
N HIS A 104 1.98 -11.05 -0.01
CA HIS A 104 2.15 -11.42 1.39
C HIS A 104 0.83 -11.29 2.12
N ILE A 105 0.50 -12.32 2.90
CA ILE A 105 -0.60 -12.26 3.88
C ILE A 105 0.00 -11.74 5.18
N LEU A 106 -0.50 -10.61 5.66
CA LEU A 106 0.01 -10.01 6.89
C LEU A 106 -0.72 -10.58 8.11
N LYS A 107 0.04 -10.80 9.20
CA LYS A 107 -0.51 -11.19 10.51
C LYS A 107 -1.05 -10.00 11.32
N LYS A 108 -0.87 -8.78 10.81
CA LYS A 108 -1.34 -7.56 11.47
C LYS A 108 -2.84 -7.37 11.26
N TRP A 109 -3.46 -6.70 12.21
CA TRP A 109 -4.85 -6.33 12.10
C TRP A 109 -5.02 -5.19 11.09
N ALA A 110 -5.50 -5.52 9.89
CA ALA A 110 -5.75 -4.55 8.82
C ALA A 110 -4.55 -3.61 8.60
N PHE A 111 -4.78 -2.31 8.51
CA PHE A 111 -3.76 -1.27 8.32
C PHE A 111 -3.11 -0.80 9.63
N THR A 112 -3.33 -1.50 10.74
CA THR A 112 -2.74 -1.12 12.03
C THR A 112 -1.35 -1.70 12.21
N LYS A 113 -0.64 -1.20 13.22
CA LYS A 113 0.69 -1.70 13.58
C LYS A 113 0.63 -2.99 14.42
N PHE A 114 -0.53 -3.33 14.96
CA PHE A 114 -0.73 -4.42 15.92
C PHE A 114 -0.98 -5.76 15.22
N ASN A 115 -0.61 -6.85 15.87
CA ASN A 115 -0.96 -8.20 15.41
C ASN A 115 -2.45 -8.45 15.57
N ALA A 116 -3.02 -9.30 14.72
CA ALA A 116 -4.43 -9.66 14.80
C ALA A 116 -4.78 -10.37 16.11
N ASP A 117 -3.87 -11.21 16.61
CA ASP A 117 -4.08 -12.03 17.81
C ASP A 117 -4.19 -11.16 19.09
N GLU A 118 -3.32 -10.16 19.24
CA GLU A 118 -3.31 -9.25 20.41
C GLU A 118 -4.31 -8.09 20.28
N PHE A 119 -4.92 -7.91 19.12
CA PHE A 119 -5.74 -6.72 18.86
C PHE A 119 -7.01 -6.73 19.68
N GLU A 120 -7.69 -7.88 19.77
CA GLU A 120 -8.93 -8.02 20.52
C GLU A 120 -8.72 -7.79 22.02
N ASP A 121 -7.65 -8.37 22.58
CA ASP A 121 -7.26 -8.18 23.99
C ASP A 121 -6.98 -6.70 24.30
N ARG A 122 -6.19 -6.02 23.48
CA ARG A 122 -5.86 -4.60 23.67
C ARG A 122 -7.07 -3.68 23.53
N VAL A 123 -8.07 -4.06 22.74
CA VAL A 123 -9.36 -3.34 22.65
C VAL A 123 -10.21 -3.62 23.87
N ALA A 124 -10.26 -4.87 24.36
CA ALA A 124 -10.99 -5.25 25.57
C ALA A 124 -10.42 -4.57 26.83
N GLU A 125 -9.09 -4.45 26.92
CA GLU A 125 -8.40 -3.69 27.97
C GLU A 125 -8.57 -2.15 27.83
N LYS A 126 -9.25 -1.68 26.78
CA LYS A 126 -9.43 -0.25 26.45
C LYS A 126 -8.12 0.52 26.20
N TRP A 127 -7.03 -0.16 25.80
CA TRP A 127 -5.78 0.50 25.36
C TRP A 127 -5.89 1.04 23.92
N LEU A 128 -6.79 0.45 23.14
CA LEU A 128 -7.05 0.81 21.75
C LEU A 128 -8.50 1.26 21.57
N ILE A 129 -8.69 2.47 21.07
CA ILE A 129 -10.00 2.97 20.66
C ILE A 129 -10.10 2.89 19.13
N PRO A 130 -11.13 2.23 18.58
CA PRO A 130 -11.39 2.25 17.14
C PRO A 130 -11.80 3.67 16.70
N ASP A 131 -11.10 4.20 15.70
CA ASP A 131 -11.35 5.53 15.12
C ASP A 131 -11.63 5.41 13.62
N GLY A 132 -12.80 4.83 13.31
CA GLY A 132 -13.22 4.53 11.95
C GLY A 132 -12.33 3.46 11.28
N CYS A 133 -11.51 3.87 10.31
CA CYS A 133 -10.60 2.96 9.61
C CYS A 133 -9.32 2.66 10.42
N GLY A 134 -8.91 3.60 11.28
CA GLY A 134 -7.72 3.51 12.10
C GLY A 134 -8.02 3.16 13.54
N VAL A 135 -6.97 3.19 14.36
CA VAL A 135 -7.04 2.91 15.79
C VAL A 135 -6.18 3.92 16.52
N LYS A 136 -6.74 4.51 17.57
CA LYS A 136 -6.02 5.40 18.48
C LYS A 136 -5.45 4.58 19.63
N TYR A 137 -4.14 4.71 19.84
CA TYR A 137 -3.46 4.14 20.99
C TYR A 137 -3.56 5.10 22.17
N ILE A 138 -4.00 4.59 23.33
CA ILE A 138 -4.07 5.35 24.57
C ILE A 138 -2.81 5.03 25.40
N PRO A 139 -1.91 6.00 25.62
CA PRO A 139 -0.80 5.81 26.54
C PRO A 139 -1.24 5.95 28.00
N ASN A 140 -0.57 5.23 28.89
CA ASN A 140 -0.81 5.31 30.34
C ASN A 140 -0.18 6.55 31.02
N HIS A 141 0.35 7.49 30.23
CA HIS A 141 1.03 8.69 30.72
C HIS A 141 0.28 9.99 30.38
N GLY A 142 -1.03 9.91 30.13
CA GLY A 142 -1.90 11.07 29.90
C GLY A 142 -2.50 11.66 31.18
N PRO A 143 -3.23 12.79 31.07
CA PRO A 143 -4.00 13.35 32.19
C PRO A 143 -5.00 12.34 32.77
N LEU A 144 -5.05 12.23 34.10
CA LEU A 144 -5.87 11.23 34.81
C LEU A 144 -7.36 11.38 34.53
N ASP A 145 -7.87 12.58 34.30
CA ASP A 145 -9.30 12.81 34.01
C ASP A 145 -9.72 12.10 32.70
N LYS A 146 -8.86 12.15 31.68
CA LYS A 146 -9.09 11.44 30.41
C LYS A 146 -9.06 9.93 30.61
N TRP A 147 -8.15 9.43 31.46
CA TRP A 147 -8.07 8.01 31.77
C TRP A 147 -9.34 7.53 32.51
N ARG A 148 -9.84 8.28 33.50
CA ARG A 148 -11.08 7.96 34.22
C ARG A 148 -12.29 7.96 33.30
N ALA A 149 -12.42 8.94 32.41
CA ALA A 149 -13.54 9.01 31.46
C ALA A 149 -13.60 7.82 30.48
N LEU A 150 -12.48 7.13 30.28
CA LEU A 150 -12.39 5.94 29.42
C LEU A 150 -12.70 4.66 30.21
N HIS A 151 -12.35 4.61 31.49
CA HIS A 151 -12.48 3.43 32.34
C HIS A 151 -13.74 3.42 33.22
N SER A 152 -14.54 4.48 33.22
CA SER A 152 -15.95 4.45 33.66
C SER A 152 -16.78 3.52 32.77
#